data_AF-A0A8C6ZB80-F1
#
_entry.id   AF-A0A8C6ZB80-F1
#
_cell.length_a   1.000
_cell.length_b   1.000
_cell.length_c   1.000
_cell.angle_alpha   90.00
_cell.angle_beta   90.00
_cell.angle_gamma   90.00
#
_symmetry.space_group_name_H-M   'P 1'
#
loop_
_entity.id
_entity.type
_entity.pdbx_description
1 polymer ?
#
loop_
_entity_poly.entity_id
_entity_poly.type
_entity_poly.pdbx_seq_one_letter_code
_entity_poly.pdbx_strand_id
1 'polypeptide(L)'
;MTMRSLKARRAAGTKQQEIVVSRGKILELLRPDPNTGKVHTLLTVEVFGVIRSLMAFRLTGGTKDYIVVGSDSGRIVILEYQPSKNVFEKIHQETFGKSGCRRIVPGQYLAVDPKGRAVMISKSHL
;
A
#
# COMPACT_ATOMS: atom_id res chain seq x y z
N MET A 1 14.52 -10.44 3.67
CA MET A 1 13.47 -9.71 2.90
C MET A 1 12.17 -9.87 3.67
N THR A 2 11.88 -8.95 4.59
CA THR A 2 10.79 -9.12 5.57
C THR A 2 9.44 -8.86 4.91
N MET A 3 8.52 -9.82 5.00
CA MET A 3 7.12 -9.63 4.60
C MET A 3 6.53 -8.49 5.43
N ARG A 4 6.01 -7.45 4.75
CA ARG A 4 5.31 -6.34 5.41
C ARG A 4 3.83 -6.49 5.12
N SER A 5 3.06 -6.84 6.14
CA SER A 5 1.60 -6.89 6.09
C SER A 5 1.02 -5.61 6.68
N LEU A 6 0.07 -5.02 5.98
CA LEU A 6 -0.71 -3.90 6.49
C LEU A 6 -2.19 -4.27 6.48
N LYS A 7 -2.87 -4.01 7.60
CA LYS A 7 -4.33 -4.12 7.66
C LYS A 7 -4.98 -2.89 7.04
N ALA A 8 -5.53 -3.02 5.83
CA ALA A 8 -6.36 -1.99 5.20
C ALA A 8 -7.82 -2.25 5.60
N ARG A 9 -8.38 -1.43 6.49
CA ARG A 9 -9.68 -1.73 7.12
C ARG A 9 -10.85 -1.80 6.12
N ARG A 10 -10.80 -1.07 5.00
CA ARG A 10 -11.84 -1.03 3.95
C ARG A 10 -11.24 -0.71 2.56
N ALA A 11 -10.45 -1.60 1.99
CA ALA A 11 -9.88 -1.37 0.66
C ALA A 11 -10.96 -1.38 -0.43
N ALA A 12 -11.98 -2.22 -0.28
CA ALA A 12 -13.13 -2.28 -1.21
C ALA A 12 -14.21 -1.20 -0.94
N GLY A 13 -14.05 -0.36 0.09
CA GLY A 13 -15.07 0.64 0.50
C GLY A 13 -16.31 0.03 1.18
N THR A 14 -16.32 -1.28 1.42
CA THR A 14 -17.41 -1.98 2.12
C THR A 14 -17.13 -2.07 3.62
N LYS A 15 -18.08 -2.61 4.41
CA LYS A 15 -17.85 -2.88 5.85
C LYS A 15 -16.86 -4.04 6.08
N GLN A 16 -16.62 -4.88 5.07
CA GLN A 16 -15.70 -6.01 5.16
C GLN A 16 -14.26 -5.50 5.22
N GLN A 17 -13.43 -6.16 6.03
CA GLN A 17 -12.02 -5.81 6.17
C GLN A 17 -11.19 -6.66 5.21
N GLU A 18 -10.23 -6.01 4.56
CA GLU A 18 -9.22 -6.68 3.75
C GLU A 18 -7.82 -6.52 4.37
N ILE A 19 -6.85 -7.24 3.83
CA ILE A 19 -5.45 -7.15 4.23
C ILE A 19 -4.64 -6.94 2.98
N VAL A 20 -3.82 -5.89 2.97
CA VAL A 20 -2.89 -5.63 1.86
C VAL A 20 -1.52 -6.09 2.30
N VAL A 21 -0.93 -7.01 1.55
CA VAL A 21 0.34 -7.64 1.90
C VAL A 21 1.36 -7.35 0.81
N SER A 22 2.55 -6.94 1.23
CA SER A 22 3.72 -6.93 0.35
C SER A 22 4.58 -8.17 0.61
N ARG A 23 4.85 -8.91 -0.47
CA ARG A 23 5.85 -9.98 -0.54
C ARG A 23 7.07 -9.52 -1.33
N GLY A 24 7.52 -8.30 -1.07
CA GLY A 24 8.64 -7.67 -1.76
C GLY A 24 8.29 -7.17 -3.15
N LYS A 25 8.27 -8.04 -4.15
CA LYS A 25 7.93 -7.70 -5.55
C LYS A 25 6.47 -7.94 -5.93
N ILE A 26 5.70 -8.53 -5.02
CA ILE A 26 4.28 -8.83 -5.21
C ILE A 26 3.47 -8.03 -4.18
N LEU A 27 2.40 -7.40 -4.64
CA LEU A 27 1.35 -6.77 -3.84
C LEU A 27 0.10 -7.64 -3.89
N GLU A 28 -0.42 -8.04 -2.73
CA GLU A 28 -1.60 -8.89 -2.60
C GLU A 28 -2.70 -8.21 -1.82
N LEU A 29 -3.94 -8.48 -2.20
CA LEU A 29 -5.14 -8.19 -1.43
C LEU A 29 -5.75 -9.50 -0.95
N LEU A 30 -5.88 -9.64 0.36
CA LEU A 30 -6.46 -10.81 1.01
C LEU A 30 -7.77 -10.41 1.70
N ARG A 31 -8.73 -11.35 1.74
CA ARG A 31 -10.00 -11.23 2.44
C ARG A 31 -10.14 -12.38 3.43
N PRO A 32 -10.17 -12.10 4.73
CA PRO A 32 -10.62 -13.05 5.73
C PRO A 32 -12.14 -13.29 5.57
N ASP A 33 -12.54 -14.56 5.52
CA ASP A 33 -13.93 -14.96 5.59
C ASP A 33 -14.33 -15.18 7.06
N PRO A 34 -15.24 -14.36 7.63
CA PRO A 34 -15.64 -14.47 9.03
C PRO A 34 -16.43 -15.74 9.34
N ASN A 35 -17.03 -16.39 8.34
CA ASN A 35 -17.84 -17.60 8.55
C ASN A 35 -16.98 -18.85 8.61
N THR A 36 -15.96 -18.94 7.75
CA THR A 36 -15.09 -20.13 7.66
C THR A 36 -13.76 -19.97 8.40
N GLY A 37 -13.38 -18.75 8.77
CA GLY A 37 -12.08 -18.44 9.36
C GLY A 37 -10.90 -18.51 8.38
N LYS A 38 -11.15 -18.81 7.11
CA LYS A 38 -10.12 -18.91 6.07
C LYS A 38 -9.79 -17.53 5.49
N VAL A 39 -8.59 -17.40 4.93
CA VAL A 39 -8.15 -16.20 4.23
C VAL A 39 -8.04 -16.50 2.75
N HIS A 40 -8.75 -15.72 1.94
CA HIS A 40 -8.76 -15.84 0.48
C HIS A 40 -7.96 -14.72 -0.17
N THR A 41 -7.13 -15.06 -1.15
CA THR A 41 -6.47 -14.06 -2.00
C THR A 41 -7.47 -13.55 -3.04
N LEU A 42 -7.73 -12.24 -3.06
CA LEU A 42 -8.61 -11.59 -4.03
C LEU A 42 -7.84 -11.14 -5.28
N LEU A 43 -6.66 -10.57 -5.06
CA LEU A 43 -5.84 -9.98 -6.10
C LEU A 43 -4.36 -10.16 -5.77
N THR A 44 -3.58 -10.54 -6.78
CA THR A 44 -2.12 -10.64 -6.73
C THR A 44 -1.55 -9.90 -7.93
N VAL A 45 -0.64 -8.95 -7.69
CA VAL A 45 -0.02 -8.14 -8.74
C VAL A 45 1.50 -8.11 -8.53
N GLU A 46 2.26 -8.42 -9.57
CA GLU A 46 3.70 -8.17 -9.59
C GLU A 46 3.96 -6.69 -9.90
N VAL A 47 4.72 -6.02 -9.04
CA VAL A 47 4.97 -4.57 -9.15
C VAL A 47 6.27 -4.23 -9.89
N PHE A 48 7.04 -5.25 -10.29
CA PHE A 48 8.32 -5.12 -10.99
C PHE A 48 9.34 -4.18 -10.29
N GLY A 49 9.40 -4.27 -8.96
CA GLY A 49 10.29 -3.50 -8.11
C GLY A 49 10.29 -4.02 -6.68
N VAL A 50 10.91 -3.29 -5.76
CA VAL A 50 10.99 -3.65 -4.35
C VAL A 50 10.13 -2.71 -3.53
N ILE A 51 9.04 -3.21 -2.96
CA ILE A 51 8.24 -2.47 -1.98
C ILE A 51 9.04 -2.39 -0.67
N ARG A 52 9.32 -1.17 -0.24
CA ARG A 52 10.14 -0.89 0.95
C ARG A 52 9.29 -0.40 2.12
N SER A 53 8.18 0.28 1.85
CA SER A 53 7.22 0.74 2.84
C SER A 53 5.80 0.73 2.26
N LEU A 54 4.82 0.44 3.12
CA LEU A 54 3.42 0.28 2.75
C LEU A 54 2.56 0.78 3.89
N MET A 55 1.65 1.72 3.62
CA MET A 55 0.71 2.28 4.59
C MET A 55 -0.65 2.49 3.94
N ALA A 56 -1.73 2.47 4.72
CA ALA A 56 -3.06 2.81 4.26
C ALA A 56 -3.55 4.05 4.99
N PHE A 57 -4.37 4.82 4.32
CA PHE A 57 -4.98 6.01 4.88
C PHE A 57 -6.35 6.24 4.30
N ARG A 58 -7.12 7.08 4.98
CA ARG A 58 -8.48 7.44 4.60
C ARG A 58 -8.64 8.93 4.73
N LEU A 59 -9.19 9.55 3.69
CA LEU A 59 -9.55 10.95 3.73
C LEU A 59 -10.67 11.18 4.75
N THR A 60 -10.69 12.37 5.35
CA THR A 60 -11.75 12.75 6.31
C THR A 60 -13.12 12.64 5.63
N GLY A 61 -14.06 11.92 6.25
CA GLY A 61 -15.39 11.64 5.69
C GLY A 61 -15.43 10.54 4.62
N GLY A 62 -14.28 10.01 4.18
CA GLY A 62 -14.19 8.94 3.20
C GLY A 62 -14.66 7.58 3.77
N THR A 63 -15.03 6.67 2.86
CA THR A 63 -15.45 5.30 3.21
C THR A 63 -14.42 4.24 2.83
N LYS A 64 -13.45 4.60 1.99
CA LYS A 64 -12.47 3.72 1.36
C LYS A 64 -11.04 4.06 1.79
N ASP A 65 -10.24 3.02 1.97
CA ASP A 65 -8.82 3.17 2.28
C ASP A 65 -7.99 3.19 0.99
N TYR A 66 -7.13 4.20 0.88
CA TYR A 66 -6.08 4.28 -0.13
C TYR A 66 -4.79 3.66 0.40
N ILE A 67 -3.93 3.20 -0.50
CA ILE A 67 -2.69 2.53 -0.16
C ILE A 67 -1.53 3.38 -0.69
N VAL A 68 -0.67 3.85 0.20
CA VAL A 68 0.58 4.52 -0.18
C VAL A 68 1.71 3.51 -0.20
N VAL A 69 2.44 3.50 -1.30
CA VAL A 69 3.57 2.60 -1.55
C VAL A 69 4.84 3.43 -1.70
N GLY A 70 5.83 3.14 -0.85
CA GLY A 70 7.21 3.53 -1.06
C GLY A 70 8.01 2.36 -1.63
N SER A 71 8.62 2.56 -2.80
CA SER A 71 9.43 1.55 -3.48
C SER A 71 10.86 2.01 -3.75
N ASP A 72 11.62 1.21 -4.46
CA ASP A 72 12.94 1.54 -5.00
C ASP A 72 12.87 2.43 -6.25
N SER A 73 11.70 2.86 -6.71
CA SER A 73 11.57 3.65 -7.95
C SER A 73 12.02 5.12 -7.85
N GLY A 74 12.20 5.65 -6.63
CA GLY A 74 12.35 7.11 -6.42
C GLY A 74 11.03 7.89 -6.58
N ARG A 75 9.90 7.18 -6.49
CA ARG A 75 8.54 7.71 -6.57
C ARG A 75 7.71 7.28 -5.36
N ILE A 76 6.72 8.09 -5.01
CA ILE A 76 5.65 7.76 -4.06
C ILE A 76 4.39 7.51 -4.87
N VAL A 77 3.71 6.40 -4.61
CA VAL A 77 2.53 5.99 -5.37
C VAL A 77 1.36 5.83 -4.42
N ILE A 78 0.19 6.35 -4.81
CA ILE A 78 -1.08 6.14 -4.13
C ILE A 78 -1.95 5.24 -5.01
N LEU A 79 -2.41 4.14 -4.44
CA LEU A 79 -3.24 3.13 -5.09
C LEU A 79 -4.63 3.11 -4.46
N GLU A 80 -5.62 2.81 -5.29
CA GLU A 80 -7.00 2.51 -4.90
C GLU A 80 -7.37 1.14 -5.47
N TYR A 81 -7.95 0.26 -4.65
CA TYR A 81 -8.45 -1.01 -5.16
C TYR A 81 -9.85 -0.82 -5.77
N GLN A 82 -10.06 -1.27 -7.01
CA GLN A 82 -11.36 -1.24 -7.68
C GLN A 82 -11.96 -2.64 -7.74
N PRO A 83 -12.97 -2.97 -6.90
CA PRO A 83 -13.56 -4.31 -6.85
C PRO A 83 -14.22 -4.73 -8.18
N SER A 84 -14.82 -3.78 -8.91
CA SER A 84 -15.51 -4.05 -10.18
C SER A 84 -14.57 -4.52 -11.29
N LYS A 85 -13.31 -4.06 -11.26
CA LYS A 85 -12.27 -4.40 -12.24
C LYS A 85 -11.22 -5.37 -11.68
N ASN A 86 -11.31 -5.68 -10.39
CA ASN A 86 -10.31 -6.43 -9.62
C ASN A 86 -8.87 -5.95 -9.88
N VAL A 87 -8.62 -4.65 -9.70
CA VAL A 87 -7.31 -4.01 -10.01
C VAL A 87 -6.94 -2.97 -8.96
N PHE A 88 -5.64 -2.77 -8.75
CA PHE A 88 -5.11 -1.59 -8.08
C PHE A 88 -4.95 -0.45 -9.09
N GLU A 89 -5.84 0.52 -9.04
CA GLU A 89 -5.77 1.73 -9.84
C GLU A 89 -4.77 2.70 -9.21
N LYS A 90 -3.90 3.28 -10.04
CA LYS A 90 -2.91 4.26 -9.62
C LYS A 90 -3.52 5.65 -9.66
N ILE A 91 -3.88 6.17 -8.50
CA ILE A 91 -4.54 7.48 -8.37
C ILE A 91 -3.53 8.62 -8.41
N HIS A 92 -2.32 8.39 -7.87
CA HIS A 92 -1.28 9.41 -7.84
C HIS A 92 0.12 8.80 -7.91
N GLN A 93 1.05 9.53 -8.52
CA GLN A 93 2.45 9.14 -8.61
C GLN A 93 3.35 10.36 -8.74
N GLU A 94 4.15 10.62 -7.71
CA GLU A 94 5.07 11.75 -7.69
C GLU A 94 6.52 11.27 -7.68
N THR A 95 7.35 11.92 -8.48
CA THR A 95 8.78 11.61 -8.59
C THR A 95 9.58 12.59 -7.75
N PHE A 96 10.43 12.07 -6.86
CA PHE A 96 11.26 12.90 -5.97
C PHE A 96 12.75 12.51 -5.98
N GLY A 97 13.12 11.43 -6.67
CA GLY A 97 14.50 10.95 -6.66
C GLY A 97 14.81 9.91 -7.71
N LYS A 98 16.03 9.40 -7.65
CA LYS A 98 16.52 8.35 -8.56
C LYS A 98 16.10 6.96 -8.07
N SER A 99 16.02 6.02 -9.01
CA SER A 99 15.74 4.61 -8.73
C SER A 99 16.88 3.89 -7.97
N GLY A 100 16.53 2.77 -7.35
CA GLY A 100 17.36 1.93 -6.49
C GLY A 100 17.08 2.12 -4.99
N CYS A 101 17.42 1.10 -4.20
CA CYS A 101 17.42 1.17 -2.73
C CYS A 101 18.57 2.04 -2.21
N ARG A 102 18.52 3.35 -2.47
CA ARG A 102 19.58 4.29 -2.11
C ARG A 102 19.46 4.75 -0.67
N ARG A 103 20.61 5.08 -0.09
CA ARG A 103 20.72 5.61 1.28
C ARG A 103 20.13 7.02 1.44
N ILE A 104 20.23 7.86 0.40
CA ILE A 104 19.79 9.26 0.44
C ILE A 104 18.40 9.50 -0.16
N VAL A 105 17.83 8.51 -0.87
CA VAL A 105 16.52 8.66 -1.52
C VAL A 105 15.42 8.10 -0.60
N PRO A 106 14.33 8.84 -0.36
CA PRO A 106 13.19 8.36 0.41
C PRO A 106 12.57 7.07 -0.15
N GLY A 107 11.99 6.26 0.73
CA GLY A 107 11.31 5.00 0.35
C GLY A 107 11.28 3.96 1.46
N GLN A 108 12.18 4.05 2.43
CA GLN A 108 12.35 3.04 3.48
C GLN A 108 11.28 3.13 4.58
N TYR A 109 10.90 4.35 4.94
CA TYR A 109 9.93 4.62 5.99
C TYR A 109 8.81 5.50 5.45
N LEU A 110 7.62 5.29 6.02
CA LEU A 110 6.40 5.92 5.60
C LEU A 110 5.51 6.11 6.83
N ALA A 111 5.00 7.32 7.01
CA ALA A 111 4.05 7.67 8.06
C ALA A 111 2.89 8.45 7.47
N VAL A 112 1.69 8.26 8.01
CA VAL A 112 0.48 8.93 7.55
C VAL A 112 -0.22 9.56 8.76
N ASP A 113 -0.71 10.79 8.60
CA ASP A 113 -1.64 11.42 9.54
C ASP A 113 -2.90 10.53 9.70
N PRO A 114 -3.35 10.21 10.92
CA PRO A 114 -4.52 9.36 11.15
C PRO A 114 -5.84 9.88 10.54
N LYS A 115 -5.94 11.19 10.26
CA LYS A 115 -7.10 11.81 9.58
C LYS A 115 -6.91 11.90 8.05
N GLY A 116 -5.83 11.32 7.53
CA GLY A 116 -5.51 11.28 6.10
C GLY A 116 -5.14 12.63 5.49
N ARG A 117 -4.69 13.60 6.29
CA ARG A 117 -4.40 14.96 5.81
C ARG A 117 -3.00 15.10 5.19
N ALA A 118 -2.07 14.24 5.59
CA ALA A 118 -0.69 14.30 5.14
C ALA A 118 -0.04 12.91 5.16
N VAL A 119 0.94 12.72 4.28
CA VAL A 119 1.82 11.56 4.25
C VAL A 119 3.27 12.03 4.21
N MET A 120 4.14 11.35 4.95
CA MET A 120 5.58 11.60 4.97
C MET A 120 6.31 10.33 4.56
N ILE A 121 7.15 10.43 3.53
CA ILE A 121 8.07 9.38 3.08
C ILE A 121 9.51 9.81 3.39
N SER A 122 10.32 8.90 3.93
CA SER A 122 11.70 9.23 4.31
C SER A 122 12.71 8.13 3.97
N LYS A 123 13.97 8.55 3.95
CA LYS A 123 15.14 7.67 3.72
C LYS A 123 15.51 6.92 5.00
N SER A 124 16.39 5.93 4.88
CA SER A 124 17.01 5.31 6.05
C SER A 124 17.85 6.34 6.84
N HIS A 125 17.84 6.22 8.16
CA HIS A 125 18.70 6.98 9.07
C HIS A 125 19.87 6.11 9.48
N LEU A 126 20.88 6.02 8.61
CA LEU A 126 22.25 5.54 8.85
C LEU A 126 23.14 6.15 7.73
#